data_AF-A0A0D0CX70-F1
#
_entry.id   AF-A0A0D0CX70-F1
#
_cell.length_a   1.000
_cell.length_b   1.000
_cell.length_c   1.000
_cell.angle_alpha   90.00
_cell.angle_beta   90.00
_cell.angle_gamma   90.00
#
_symmetry.space_group_name_H-M   'P 1'
#
loop_
_entity.id
_entity.type
_entity.pdbx_description
1 polymer ?
#
loop_
_entity_poly.entity_id
_entity_poly.type
_entity_poly.pdbx_seq_one_letter_code
_entity_poly.pdbx_strand_id
1 'polypeptide(L)'
;MGPAVLIDTAGVVLLWSLPEVLSSHAQDLMWGALSPINAMLSHSISEPTVNSTWHIAHRNFDGADMQGCLNFSPVWFQQGRNASTAFPEVSATLKARNPDQDGRDWLEQMMVQSAVLSAAMAIMHPNLYAAGREAVIHLYQDLAVPRSDDPAFAEMVEMLRLWPSVFTAASVMVNRSTPFHRDHNSRVQWYDLLASIGTYVGTW
;
A
#
# COMPACT_ATOMS: atom_id res chain seq x y z
N MET A 1 2.78 1.95 25.45
CA MET A 1 3.16 0.53 25.22
C MET A 1 4.59 0.51 24.70
N GLY A 2 5.43 -0.46 25.09
CA GLY A 2 6.80 -0.59 24.58
C GLY A 2 6.88 -1.45 23.31
N PRO A 3 8.05 -1.52 22.63
CA PRO A 3 8.24 -2.41 21.49
C PRO A 3 8.05 -3.87 21.89
N ALA A 4 7.44 -4.65 21.00
CA ALA A 4 7.12 -6.06 21.24
C ALA A 4 7.27 -6.90 19.96
N VAL A 5 7.56 -8.20 20.15
CA VAL A 5 7.66 -9.18 19.09
C VAL A 5 6.84 -10.42 19.49
N LEU A 6 6.02 -10.92 18.58
CA LEU A 6 5.33 -12.20 18.74
C LEU A 6 6.12 -13.27 18.00
N ILE A 7 6.41 -14.38 18.67
CA ILE A 7 7.20 -15.50 18.15
C ILE A 7 6.42 -16.79 18.38
N ASP A 8 6.42 -17.69 17.40
CA ASP A 8 5.79 -19.00 17.53
C ASP A 8 6.69 -20.01 18.28
N THR A 9 6.18 -21.24 18.48
CA THR A 9 6.93 -22.30 19.17
C THR A 9 8.17 -22.78 18.44
N ALA A 10 8.31 -22.47 17.15
CA ALA A 10 9.46 -22.83 16.32
C ALA A 10 10.51 -21.70 16.25
N GLY A 11 10.28 -20.57 16.93
CA GLY A 11 11.17 -19.41 16.89
C GLY A 11 10.94 -18.49 15.69
N VAL A 12 9.86 -18.69 14.93
CA VAL A 12 9.50 -17.83 13.80
C VAL A 12 8.80 -16.60 14.35
N VAL A 13 9.34 -15.42 14.03
CA VAL A 13 8.65 -14.16 14.32
C VAL A 13 7.35 -14.15 13.51
N LEU A 14 6.26 -13.69 14.12
CA LEU A 14 4.93 -13.55 13.50
C LEU A 14 4.49 -12.08 13.39
N LEU A 15 4.96 -11.22 14.30
CA LEU A 15 4.58 -9.82 14.37
C LEU A 15 5.68 -9.00 15.05
N TRP A 16 5.92 -7.82 14.50
CA TRP A 16 6.65 -6.74 15.17
C TRP A 16 5.68 -5.61 15.51
N SER A 17 5.69 -5.14 16.75
CA SER A 17 4.99 -3.93 17.19
C SER A 17 6.02 -2.91 17.66
N LEU A 18 6.13 -1.81 16.91
CA LEU A 18 7.14 -0.77 17.12
C LEU A 18 6.45 0.58 17.31
N PRO A 19 5.88 0.86 18.50
CA PRO A 19 5.23 2.14 18.77
C PRO A 19 6.26 3.28 18.72
N GLU A 20 5.83 4.43 18.21
CA GLU A 20 6.62 5.68 18.18
C GLU A 20 7.95 5.59 17.40
N VAL A 21 8.10 4.59 16.51
CA VAL A 21 9.31 4.42 15.69
C VAL A 21 9.43 5.45 14.56
N LEU A 22 8.30 5.99 14.08
CA LEU A 22 8.27 7.04 13.07
C LEU A 22 8.48 8.40 13.74
N SER A 23 9.51 9.14 13.30
CA SER A 23 9.75 10.50 13.78
C SER A 23 8.57 11.42 13.45
N SER A 24 8.35 12.46 14.25
CA SER A 24 7.32 13.47 13.98
C SER A 24 7.45 14.04 12.57
N HIS A 25 8.68 14.37 12.16
CA HIS A 25 8.95 14.87 10.81
C HIS A 25 8.53 13.90 9.70
N ALA A 26 8.80 12.60 9.85
CA ALA A 26 8.37 11.60 8.87
C ALA A 26 6.83 11.50 8.83
N GLN A 27 6.19 11.53 10.00
CA GLN A 27 4.73 11.53 10.10
C GLN A 27 4.11 12.76 9.44
N ASP A 28 4.68 13.95 9.65
CA ASP A 28 4.22 15.21 9.03
C ASP A 28 4.34 15.17 7.50
N LEU A 29 5.43 14.61 6.97
CA LEU A 29 5.60 14.42 5.53
C LEU A 29 4.58 13.43 4.96
N MET A 30 4.38 12.29 5.62
CA MET A 30 3.37 11.30 5.20
C MET A 30 1.95 11.87 5.27
N TRP A 31 1.66 12.70 6.29
CA TRP A 31 0.37 13.36 6.45
C TRP A 31 0.14 14.42 5.39
N GLY A 32 1.15 15.26 5.13
CA GLY A 32 1.12 16.26 4.05
C GLY A 32 0.90 15.64 2.67
N ALA A 33 1.48 14.45 2.44
CA ALA A 33 1.28 13.71 1.21
C ALA A 33 -0.17 13.27 0.99
N LEU A 34 -1.05 13.27 2.00
CA LEU A 34 -2.48 12.99 1.82
C LEU A 34 -3.25 14.13 1.15
N SER A 35 -2.70 15.36 1.13
CA SER A 35 -3.40 16.53 0.61
C SER A 35 -3.86 16.41 -0.84
N PRO A 36 -3.03 15.91 -1.80
CA PRO A 36 -3.47 15.72 -3.17
C PRO A 36 -4.62 14.71 -3.26
N ILE A 37 -4.52 13.59 -2.56
CA ILE A 37 -5.49 12.48 -2.69
C ILE A 37 -6.75 12.64 -1.83
N ASN A 38 -6.97 13.78 -1.18
CA ASN A 38 -8.10 13.96 -0.27
C ASN A 38 -9.47 13.82 -0.98
N ALA A 39 -9.57 14.38 -2.20
CA ALA A 39 -10.77 14.24 -3.02
C ALA A 39 -10.97 12.79 -3.46
N MET A 40 -9.91 12.12 -3.92
CA MET A 40 -9.93 10.71 -4.29
C MET A 40 -10.39 9.81 -3.14
N LEU A 41 -9.88 10.05 -1.92
CA LEU A 41 -10.27 9.34 -0.71
C LEU A 41 -11.77 9.47 -0.48
N SER A 42 -12.29 10.70 -0.51
CA SER A 42 -13.72 10.96 -0.31
C SER A 42 -14.60 10.25 -1.34
N HIS A 43 -14.16 10.18 -2.60
CA HIS A 43 -14.87 9.49 -3.68
C HIS A 43 -14.75 7.96 -3.65
N SER A 44 -13.81 7.41 -2.87
CA SER A 44 -13.59 5.96 -2.78
C SER A 44 -14.65 5.22 -1.94
N ILE A 45 -15.43 5.96 -1.15
CA ILE A 45 -16.45 5.41 -0.27
C ILE A 45 -17.77 5.28 -1.04
N SER A 46 -18.43 4.14 -0.89
CA SER A 46 -19.74 3.89 -1.49
C SER A 46 -20.79 3.63 -0.42
N GLU A 47 -22.04 3.97 -0.72
CA GLU A 47 -23.20 3.50 0.05
C GLU A 47 -23.13 1.96 0.18
N PRO A 48 -23.37 1.40 1.38
CA PRO A 48 -23.26 -0.03 1.61
C PRO A 48 -24.31 -0.81 0.79
N THR A 49 -23.84 -1.62 -0.14
CA THR A 49 -24.60 -2.65 -0.84
C THR A 49 -24.42 -4.00 -0.17
N VAL A 50 -25.27 -4.99 -0.51
CA VAL A 50 -25.20 -6.37 0.03
C VAL A 50 -23.83 -7.02 -0.18
N ASN A 51 -23.06 -6.56 -1.18
CA ASN A 51 -21.73 -7.08 -1.53
C ASN A 51 -20.59 -6.09 -1.28
N SER A 52 -20.82 -4.97 -0.57
CA SER A 52 -19.76 -3.99 -0.33
C SER A 52 -18.65 -4.60 0.53
N THR A 53 -17.41 -4.48 0.06
CA THR A 53 -16.23 -4.86 0.84
C THR A 53 -16.08 -3.90 2.02
N TRP A 54 -15.44 -4.36 3.10
CA TRP A 54 -15.26 -3.53 4.29
C TRP A 54 -14.43 -2.26 4.01
N HIS A 55 -13.57 -2.30 2.98
CA HIS A 55 -12.75 -1.18 2.51
C HIS A 55 -13.55 0.02 1.97
N ILE A 56 -14.81 -0.16 1.57
CA ILE A 56 -15.62 0.91 0.94
C ILE A 56 -16.93 1.19 1.68
N ALA A 57 -17.22 0.46 2.75
CA ALA A 57 -18.50 0.54 3.45
C ALA A 57 -18.55 1.79 4.35
N HIS A 58 -19.38 2.79 3.98
CA HIS A 58 -19.51 4.09 4.66
C HIS A 58 -19.50 4.03 6.20
N ARG A 59 -20.22 3.07 6.79
CA ARG A 59 -20.27 2.86 8.25
C ARG A 59 -18.91 2.72 8.96
N ASN A 60 -17.86 2.35 8.23
CA ASN A 60 -16.51 2.18 8.76
C ASN A 60 -15.72 3.49 8.79
N PHE A 61 -16.24 4.57 8.19
CA PHE A 61 -15.54 5.82 7.90
C PHE A 61 -16.14 7.04 8.62
N ASP A 62 -17.36 6.92 9.16
CA ASP A 62 -18.12 8.01 9.77
C ASP A 62 -17.39 8.77 10.90
N GLY A 63 -17.22 10.08 10.71
CA GLY A 63 -16.84 11.03 11.77
C GLY A 63 -15.38 11.49 11.77
N ALA A 64 -14.71 11.49 10.62
CA ALA A 64 -13.39 12.11 10.42
C ALA A 64 -13.43 13.14 9.27
N ASP A 65 -12.55 14.15 9.31
CA ASP A 65 -12.45 15.20 8.28
C ASP A 65 -11.95 14.68 6.93
N MET A 66 -11.24 13.55 6.96
CA MET A 66 -10.76 12.80 5.80
C MET A 66 -11.21 11.36 5.96
N GLN A 67 -11.64 10.73 4.88
CA GLN A 67 -12.11 9.36 4.89
C GLN A 67 -11.93 8.71 3.53
N GLY A 68 -11.55 7.43 3.51
CA GLY A 68 -11.48 6.65 2.27
C GLY A 68 -10.47 5.52 2.29
N CYS A 69 -10.45 4.75 1.22
CA CYS A 69 -9.49 3.68 0.99
C CYS A 69 -9.01 3.71 -0.46
N LEU A 70 -7.72 3.98 -0.66
CA LEU A 70 -7.08 3.96 -1.98
C LEU A 70 -5.99 2.88 -2.02
N ASN A 71 -5.86 2.25 -3.19
CA ASN A 71 -4.83 1.26 -3.45
C ASN A 71 -3.90 1.76 -4.55
N PHE A 72 -2.61 1.62 -4.33
CA PHE A 72 -1.55 2.03 -5.24
C PHE A 72 -0.70 0.83 -5.57
N SER A 73 -0.41 0.63 -6.86
CA SER A 73 0.52 -0.39 -7.32
C SER A 73 1.03 -0.02 -8.71
N PRO A 74 2.34 -0.13 -8.96
CA PRO A 74 2.90 0.03 -10.30
C PRO A 74 2.61 -1.19 -11.18
N VAL A 75 2.39 -2.37 -10.58
CA VAL A 75 2.21 -3.64 -11.30
C VAL A 75 1.37 -4.57 -10.42
N TRP A 76 0.08 -4.70 -10.73
CA TRP A 76 -0.80 -5.67 -10.06
C TRP A 76 -1.79 -6.35 -11.00
N PHE A 77 -2.31 -7.50 -10.58
CA PHE A 77 -3.48 -8.09 -11.21
C PHE A 77 -4.74 -7.41 -10.67
N GLN A 78 -5.58 -6.87 -11.56
CA GLN A 78 -6.81 -6.21 -11.13
C GLN A 78 -7.75 -7.19 -10.42
N GLN A 79 -8.33 -6.77 -9.30
CA GLN A 79 -9.29 -7.58 -8.54
C GLN A 79 -10.43 -8.09 -9.44
N GLY A 80 -10.80 -9.35 -9.25
CA GLY A 80 -11.87 -10.00 -10.01
C GLY A 80 -11.49 -10.50 -11.41
N ARG A 81 -10.25 -10.29 -11.87
CA ARG A 81 -9.74 -10.92 -13.09
C ARG A 81 -9.02 -12.23 -12.76
N ASN A 82 -9.31 -13.29 -13.52
CA ASN A 82 -8.58 -14.56 -13.43
C ASN A 82 -7.11 -14.34 -13.84
N ALA A 83 -6.18 -14.64 -12.94
CA ALA A 83 -4.74 -14.45 -13.15
C ALA A 83 -4.16 -15.24 -14.34
N SER A 84 -4.90 -16.22 -14.89
CA SER A 84 -4.45 -17.04 -16.01
C SER A 84 -4.49 -16.32 -17.37
N THR A 85 -5.18 -15.18 -17.49
CA THR A 85 -5.28 -14.43 -18.76
C THR A 85 -5.09 -12.92 -18.63
N ALA A 86 -5.04 -12.38 -17.41
CA ALA A 86 -4.85 -10.96 -17.18
C ALA A 86 -3.36 -10.61 -17.11
N PHE A 87 -2.93 -9.64 -17.91
CA PHE A 87 -1.63 -8.99 -17.71
C PHE A 87 -1.72 -8.05 -16.51
N PRO A 88 -0.63 -7.90 -15.73
CA PRO A 88 -0.60 -6.89 -14.71
C PRO A 88 -0.62 -5.49 -15.35
N GLU A 89 -1.21 -4.54 -14.65
CA GLU A 89 -1.30 -3.14 -15.05
C GLU A 89 -1.04 -2.25 -13.83
N VAL A 90 -0.95 -0.93 -13.99
CA VAL A 90 -0.97 -0.03 -12.82
C VAL A 90 -2.35 -0.03 -12.15
N SER A 91 -2.37 0.27 -10.85
CA SER A 91 -3.60 0.54 -10.09
C SER A 91 -4.45 1.64 -10.70
N ALA A 92 -5.78 1.56 -10.54
CA ALA A 92 -6.71 2.55 -11.10
C ALA A 92 -6.36 3.98 -10.66
N THR A 93 -5.91 4.14 -9.41
CA THR A 93 -5.45 5.38 -8.78
C THR A 93 -4.26 6.01 -9.52
N LEU A 94 -3.42 5.21 -10.19
CA LEU A 94 -2.22 5.67 -10.89
C LEU A 94 -2.37 5.75 -12.42
N LYS A 95 -3.53 5.35 -12.96
CA LYS A 95 -3.76 5.34 -14.42
C LYS A 95 -3.79 6.76 -14.99
N ALA A 96 -3.17 6.96 -16.14
CA ALA A 96 -3.14 8.21 -16.89
C ALA A 96 -4.54 8.61 -17.39
N ARG A 97 -5.41 7.61 -17.57
CA ARG A 97 -6.82 7.83 -17.91
C ARG A 97 -7.70 8.15 -16.70
N ASN A 98 -7.16 8.11 -15.47
CA ASN A 98 -7.90 8.53 -14.31
C ASN A 98 -8.15 10.05 -14.43
N PRO A 99 -9.39 10.55 -14.37
CA PRO A 99 -9.63 11.99 -14.40
C PRO A 99 -8.92 12.73 -13.27
N ASP A 100 -8.66 12.04 -12.16
CA ASP A 100 -7.91 12.52 -11.02
C ASP A 100 -6.46 11.98 -11.10
N GLN A 101 -5.49 12.88 -11.27
CA GLN A 101 -4.07 12.54 -11.38
C GLN A 101 -3.33 12.66 -10.03
N ASP A 102 -4.02 13.04 -8.96
CA ASP A 102 -3.42 13.36 -7.66
C ASP A 102 -2.79 12.11 -7.00
N GLY A 103 -3.17 10.91 -7.46
CA GLY A 103 -2.54 9.66 -7.05
C GLY A 103 -1.06 9.56 -7.44
N ARG A 104 -0.65 10.16 -8.56
CA ARG A 104 0.76 10.23 -8.99
C ARG A 104 1.53 11.22 -8.12
N ASP A 105 0.92 12.35 -7.80
CA ASP A 105 1.51 13.36 -6.89
C ASP A 105 1.74 12.77 -5.48
N TRP A 106 0.78 11.99 -4.96
CA TRP A 106 0.96 11.25 -3.71
C TRP A 106 2.14 10.28 -3.79
N LEU A 107 2.26 9.55 -4.89
CA LEU A 107 3.34 8.57 -5.08
C LEU A 107 4.71 9.25 -5.05
N GLU A 108 4.88 10.37 -5.75
CA GLU A 108 6.11 11.16 -5.73
C GLU A 108 6.45 11.66 -4.33
N GLN A 109 5.46 12.21 -3.60
CA GLN A 109 5.66 12.72 -2.23
C GLN A 109 5.99 11.61 -1.22
N MET A 110 5.51 10.39 -1.46
CA MET A 110 5.71 9.23 -0.60
C MET A 110 6.96 8.41 -0.91
N MET A 111 7.73 8.74 -1.95
CA MET A 111 8.90 7.96 -2.37
C MET A 111 9.87 7.69 -1.21
N VAL A 112 10.36 8.74 -0.55
CA VAL A 112 11.36 8.58 0.53
C VAL A 112 10.79 7.78 1.70
N GLN A 113 9.53 8.04 2.05
CA GLN A 113 8.88 7.41 3.21
C GLN A 113 8.65 5.92 2.94
N SER A 114 8.23 5.59 1.72
CA SER A 114 8.09 4.20 1.27
C SER A 114 9.42 3.46 1.25
N ALA A 115 10.52 4.13 0.87
CA ALA A 115 11.86 3.56 0.92
C ALA A 115 12.30 3.24 2.36
N VAL A 116 11.99 4.11 3.32
CA VAL A 116 12.27 3.89 4.75
C VAL A 116 11.49 2.69 5.28
N LEU A 117 10.18 2.60 4.97
CA LEU A 117 9.35 1.46 5.37
C LEU A 117 9.83 0.15 4.72
N SER A 118 10.24 0.20 3.47
CA SER A 118 10.87 -0.91 2.75
C SER A 118 12.17 -1.36 3.43
N ALA A 119 13.02 -0.42 3.86
CA ALA A 119 14.26 -0.72 4.58
C ALA A 119 14.01 -1.37 5.95
N ALA A 120 12.90 -1.04 6.63
CA ALA A 120 12.53 -1.74 7.86
C ALA A 120 12.35 -3.25 7.64
N MET A 121 11.79 -3.66 6.49
CA MET A 121 11.67 -5.08 6.12
C MET A 121 13.05 -5.74 5.92
N ALA A 122 14.05 -5.01 5.42
CA ALA A 122 15.42 -5.51 5.29
C ALA A 122 16.05 -5.86 6.65
N ILE A 123 15.61 -5.20 7.72
CA ILE A 123 16.07 -5.46 9.10
C ILE A 123 15.23 -6.56 9.76
N MET A 124 13.90 -6.44 9.68
CA MET A 124 12.97 -7.34 10.37
C MET A 124 12.91 -8.74 9.74
N HIS A 125 13.04 -8.84 8.41
CA HIS A 125 12.95 -10.10 7.69
C HIS A 125 13.81 -10.10 6.40
N PRO A 126 15.16 -10.18 6.52
CA PRO A 126 16.09 -10.01 5.39
C PRO A 126 15.81 -10.91 4.19
N ASN A 127 15.40 -12.17 4.43
CA ASN A 127 15.09 -13.11 3.34
C ASN A 127 13.85 -12.72 2.53
N LEU A 128 12.85 -12.10 3.18
CA LEU A 128 11.62 -11.65 2.50
C LEU A 128 11.90 -10.36 1.75
N TYR A 129 12.69 -9.46 2.34
CA TYR A 129 13.20 -8.29 1.64
C TYR A 129 14.00 -8.68 0.40
N ALA A 130 14.92 -9.64 0.50
CA ALA A 130 15.70 -10.12 -0.63
C ALA A 130 14.79 -10.70 -1.73
N ALA A 131 13.82 -11.54 -1.37
CA ALA A 131 12.87 -12.10 -2.33
C ALA A 131 12.03 -11.00 -3.02
N GLY A 132 11.51 -10.03 -2.27
CA GLY A 132 10.76 -8.90 -2.82
C GLY A 132 11.61 -8.01 -3.73
N ARG A 133 12.86 -7.75 -3.34
CA ARG A 133 13.83 -7.00 -4.16
C ARG A 133 14.13 -7.72 -5.48
N GLU A 134 14.38 -9.03 -5.46
CA GLU A 134 14.59 -9.81 -6.68
C GLU A 134 13.35 -9.79 -7.58
N ALA A 135 12.15 -9.86 -7.00
CA ALA A 135 10.91 -9.73 -7.78
C ALA A 135 10.80 -8.36 -8.47
N VAL A 136 11.12 -7.27 -7.76
CA VAL A 136 11.14 -5.92 -8.35
C VAL A 136 12.22 -5.79 -9.42
N ILE A 137 13.42 -6.36 -9.23
CA ILE A 137 14.49 -6.38 -10.24
C ILE A 137 14.04 -7.12 -11.50
N HIS A 138 13.41 -8.28 -11.36
CA HIS A 138 12.88 -9.01 -12.50
C HIS A 138 11.79 -8.23 -13.22
N LEU A 139 10.89 -7.54 -12.49
CA LEU A 139 9.94 -6.63 -13.11
C LEU A 139 10.65 -5.54 -13.91
N TYR A 140 11.68 -4.89 -13.37
CA TYR A 140 12.46 -3.90 -14.11
C TYR A 140 13.12 -4.48 -15.37
N GLN A 141 13.71 -5.66 -15.27
CA GLN A 141 14.38 -6.33 -16.40
C GLN A 141 13.39 -6.71 -17.49
N ASP A 142 12.25 -7.28 -17.12
CA ASP A 142 11.18 -7.63 -18.06
C ASP A 142 10.57 -6.39 -18.72
N LEU A 143 10.42 -5.31 -17.95
CA LEU A 143 9.90 -4.04 -18.41
C LEU A 143 10.93 -3.20 -19.21
N ALA A 144 12.23 -3.49 -19.09
CA ALA A 144 13.28 -2.81 -19.85
C ALA A 144 13.43 -3.36 -21.28
N VAL A 145 12.86 -4.54 -21.57
CA VAL A 145 12.85 -5.08 -22.93
C VAL A 145 11.76 -4.34 -23.73
N PRO A 146 12.08 -3.70 -24.87
CA PRO A 146 11.08 -3.10 -25.74
C PRO A 146 10.19 -4.21 -26.31
N ARG A 147 9.04 -4.46 -25.68
CA ARG A 147 8.14 -5.55 -26.06
C ARG A 147 6.95 -5.08 -26.90
N SER A 148 6.58 -3.80 -26.82
CA SER A 148 5.45 -3.23 -27.57
C SER A 148 5.38 -1.70 -27.45
N ASP A 149 4.71 -1.05 -28.42
CA ASP A 149 4.20 0.33 -28.29
C ASP A 149 2.97 0.41 -27.36
N ASP A 150 2.84 -0.51 -26.39
CA ASP A 150 1.66 -0.61 -25.52
C ASP A 150 1.71 0.51 -24.45
N PRO A 151 0.73 1.44 -24.44
CA PRO A 151 0.68 2.50 -23.44
C PRO A 151 0.62 1.99 -22.00
N ALA A 152 0.01 0.83 -21.74
CA ALA A 152 -0.07 0.25 -20.40
C ALA A 152 1.32 -0.19 -19.89
N PHE A 153 2.19 -0.65 -20.80
CA PHE A 153 3.55 -1.04 -20.47
C PHE A 153 4.42 0.18 -20.14
N ALA A 154 4.34 1.24 -20.93
CA ALA A 154 5.05 2.49 -20.68
C ALA A 154 4.66 3.10 -19.32
N GLU A 155 3.37 3.04 -18.98
CA GLU A 155 2.84 3.51 -17.71
C GLU A 155 3.34 2.68 -16.51
N MET A 156 3.42 1.34 -16.64
CA MET A 156 4.03 0.50 -15.60
C MET A 156 5.50 0.85 -15.36
N VAL A 157 6.28 1.07 -16.43
CA VAL A 157 7.69 1.48 -16.33
C VAL A 157 7.82 2.81 -15.59
N GLU A 158 6.96 3.78 -15.92
CA GLU A 158 6.94 5.09 -15.28
C GLU A 158 6.65 4.97 -13.78
N MET A 159 5.57 4.27 -13.41
CA MET A 159 5.18 4.13 -12.00
C MET A 159 6.18 3.30 -11.20
N LEU A 160 6.82 2.29 -11.80
CA LEU A 160 7.82 1.49 -11.11
C LEU A 160 9.04 2.33 -10.71
N ARG A 161 9.44 3.32 -11.53
CA ARG A 161 10.54 4.26 -11.21
C ARG A 161 10.27 5.10 -9.96
N LEU A 162 9.00 5.36 -9.68
CA LEU A 162 8.55 6.10 -8.50
C LEU A 162 8.25 5.19 -7.31
N TRP A 163 8.53 3.89 -7.41
CA TRP A 163 8.17 2.88 -6.41
C TRP A 163 9.39 2.28 -5.69
N PRO A 164 9.95 2.96 -4.67
CA PRO A 164 11.15 2.51 -3.97
C PRO A 164 10.83 1.49 -2.85
N SER A 165 9.96 0.52 -3.12
CA SER A 165 9.49 -0.45 -2.13
C SER A 165 9.57 -1.88 -2.64
N VAL A 166 9.89 -2.83 -1.74
CA VAL A 166 9.83 -4.27 -2.02
C VAL A 166 8.41 -4.85 -1.96
N PHE A 167 7.47 -4.08 -1.43
CA PHE A 167 6.04 -4.41 -1.47
C PHE A 167 5.49 -4.03 -2.84
N THR A 168 4.64 -4.85 -3.46
CA THR A 168 4.09 -4.56 -4.79
C THR A 168 2.85 -3.67 -4.77
N ALA A 169 2.31 -3.38 -3.59
CA ALA A 169 1.16 -2.52 -3.40
C ALA A 169 1.25 -1.75 -2.08
N ALA A 170 0.56 -0.61 -2.03
CA ALA A 170 0.33 0.15 -0.81
C ALA A 170 -1.15 0.56 -0.74
N SER A 171 -1.71 0.54 0.46
CA SER A 171 -3.08 0.98 0.71
C SER A 171 -3.06 2.16 1.67
N VAL A 172 -3.71 3.25 1.29
CA VAL A 172 -4.01 4.36 2.19
C VAL A 172 -5.42 4.15 2.72
N MET A 173 -5.55 3.93 4.02
CA MET A 173 -6.82 3.69 4.69
C MET A 173 -7.02 4.77 5.75
N VAL A 174 -8.07 5.56 5.58
CA VAL A 174 -8.49 6.57 6.54
C VAL A 174 -9.88 6.17 7.01
N ASN A 175 -9.96 5.26 7.98
CA ASN A 175 -11.21 4.72 8.52
C ASN A 175 -11.29 4.84 10.05
N ARG A 176 -12.50 4.82 10.59
CA ARG A 176 -12.75 4.80 12.04
C ARG A 176 -12.78 3.40 12.62
N SER A 177 -13.19 2.41 11.82
CA SER A 177 -13.28 1.02 12.25
C SER A 177 -12.83 0.08 11.15
N THR A 178 -11.96 -0.87 11.52
CA THR A 178 -11.59 -2.01 10.69
C THR A 178 -12.29 -3.25 11.25
N PRO A 179 -13.28 -3.82 10.56
CA PRO A 179 -13.93 -5.05 10.98
C PRO A 179 -12.92 -6.20 11.11
N PHE A 180 -13.21 -7.16 11.99
CA PHE A 180 -12.39 -8.36 12.10
C PHE A 180 -12.42 -9.13 10.77
N HIS A 181 -11.25 -9.34 10.19
CA HIS A 181 -11.08 -10.06 8.93
C HIS A 181 -9.72 -10.75 8.89
N ARG A 182 -9.53 -11.57 7.87
CA ARG A 182 -8.26 -12.24 7.56
C ARG A 182 -8.03 -12.19 6.07
N ASP A 183 -6.81 -11.85 5.67
CA ASP A 183 -6.40 -11.96 4.28
C ASP A 183 -6.05 -13.41 3.96
N HIS A 184 -6.89 -14.04 3.14
CA HIS A 184 -6.78 -15.46 2.80
C HIS A 184 -5.81 -15.71 1.63
N ASN A 185 -5.38 -14.66 0.93
CA ASN A 185 -4.51 -14.75 -0.25
C ASN A 185 -3.02 -14.53 0.07
N SER A 186 -2.64 -14.60 1.35
CA SER A 186 -1.25 -14.49 1.79
C SER A 186 -0.67 -15.84 2.19
N ARG A 187 0.67 -15.97 2.15
CA ARG A 187 1.38 -17.14 2.70
C ARG A 187 1.80 -16.83 4.13
N VAL A 188 1.94 -17.86 4.96
CA VAL A 188 2.33 -17.71 6.38
C VAL A 188 3.67 -16.98 6.56
N GLN A 189 4.58 -17.07 5.58
CA GLN A 189 5.89 -16.40 5.64
C GLN A 189 5.85 -14.95 5.13
N TRP A 190 4.72 -14.49 4.59
CA TRP A 190 4.60 -13.15 4.02
C TRP A 190 4.09 -12.19 5.08
N TYR A 191 4.69 -11.01 5.08
CA TYR A 191 4.35 -9.94 5.98
C TYR A 191 3.71 -8.80 5.22
N ASP A 192 2.69 -8.22 5.84
CA ASP A 192 2.27 -6.87 5.54
C ASP A 192 2.96 -5.91 6.51
N LEU A 193 3.18 -4.68 6.06
CA LEU A 193 3.68 -3.60 6.88
C LEU A 193 2.57 -2.57 7.06
N LEU A 194 2.25 -2.27 8.32
CA LEU A 194 1.30 -1.23 8.68
C LEU A 194 2.03 -0.06 9.34
N ALA A 195 1.90 1.12 8.77
CA ALA A 195 2.32 2.38 9.36
C ALA A 195 1.08 3.20 9.71
N SER A 196 0.99 3.67 10.96
CA SER A 196 -0.03 4.61 11.39
C SER A 196 0.58 5.98 11.58
N ILE A 197 -0.12 6.99 11.08
CA ILE A 197 0.27 8.41 11.17
C ILE A 197 -0.93 9.23 11.65
N GLY A 198 -0.66 10.45 12.12
CA GLY A 198 -1.67 11.37 12.63
C GLY A 198 -1.80 11.36 14.16
N THR A 199 -2.66 12.24 14.66
CA THR A 199 -2.84 12.42 16.11
C THR A 199 -3.96 11.52 16.62
N TYR A 200 -3.58 10.50 17.40
CA TYR A 200 -4.54 9.65 18.09
C TYR A 200 -4.78 10.21 19.48
N VAL A 201 -5.97 10.79 19.71
CA VAL A 201 -6.40 11.22 21.04
C VAL A 201 -6.94 9.98 21.77
N GLY A 202 -6.02 9.17 22.28
CA GLY A 202 -6.33 7.95 23.00
C GLY A 202 -5.28 7.67 24.06
N THR A 203 -5.68 7.89 25.32
CA THR A 203 -5.02 7.32 26.50
C THR A 203 -4.99 5.81 26.35
N TRP A 204 -3.79 5.24 26.28
CA TRP A 204 -3.55 3.80 26.42
C TRP A 204 -3.68 3.38 27.89
#